data_AF-A0A7L2E8T6-F1
#
_entry.id   AF-A0A7L2E8T6-F1
#
_cell.length_a   1.000
_cell.length_b   1.000
_cell.length_c   1.000
_cell.angle_alpha   90.00
_cell.angle_beta   90.00
_cell.angle_gamma   90.00
#
_symmetry.space_group_name_H-M   'P 1'
#
loop_
_entity.id
_entity.type
_entity.pdbx_description
1 polymer ?
#
loop_
_entity_poly.entity_id
_entity_poly.type
_entity_poly.pdbx_seq_one_letter_code
_entity_poly.pdbx_strand_id
1 'polypeptide(L)'
;TGRLALYLLGLQATCPPVSPHRSLVTWLKYHLEEDWTGSRRHGHPLTSYYQYGLGVLALCVHHKRVREEVIRRLLVAQHHGRLGHGGNAVDTKAVVALAFTCLERRRLVGTGLAAELRAAARGASTSMAEVQGADGVIGNIYSTPWALQVFLATGACQTEPAFGQAMAALLENLEAFGTAATMAQVLPVLHGRSYLDIASMHCQEEPDTLTPLDIEPLAEVPGNKTVQLVVECPLPWCYELRLYDRPVPAPAAASLLGVLQAAAALEPHDFKFHTQDTPQGPFLTQVLGLEARQEKRNYWQLLTAPNTPLQMGIADYRPQDGETLILRLSEW
;
A
#
# COMPACT_ATOMS: atom_id res chain seq x y z
N THR A 1 -5.02 -5.04 -12.31
CA THR A 1 -6.21 -4.58 -11.54
C THR A 1 -5.97 -3.27 -10.80
N GLY A 2 -4.99 -3.16 -9.89
CA GLY A 2 -4.88 -2.01 -8.97
C GLY A 2 -4.69 -0.64 -9.62
N ARG A 3 -3.79 -0.49 -10.61
CA ARG A 3 -3.56 0.81 -11.28
C ARG A 3 -4.81 1.34 -11.99
N LEU A 4 -5.53 0.47 -12.70
CA LEU A 4 -6.78 0.83 -13.36
C LEU A 4 -7.88 1.19 -12.35
N ALA A 5 -7.90 0.51 -11.21
CA ALA A 5 -8.82 0.85 -10.12
C ALA A 5 -8.53 2.25 -9.55
N LEU A 6 -7.26 2.58 -9.24
CA LEU A 6 -6.85 3.92 -8.80
C LEU A 6 -7.20 4.98 -9.82
N TYR A 7 -6.94 4.72 -11.11
CA TYR A 7 -7.33 5.63 -12.19
C TYR A 7 -8.83 5.90 -12.18
N LEU A 8 -9.66 4.86 -12.04
CA LEU A 8 -11.12 5.01 -11.99
C LEU A 8 -11.60 5.74 -10.73
N LEU A 9 -10.94 5.56 -9.58
CA LEU A 9 -11.22 6.33 -8.36
C LEU A 9 -10.88 7.82 -8.57
N GLY A 10 -9.68 8.12 -9.07
CA GLY A 10 -9.25 9.49 -9.37
C GLY A 10 -10.15 10.16 -10.39
N LEU A 11 -10.52 9.43 -11.46
CA LEU A 11 -11.48 9.90 -12.44
C LEU A 11 -12.84 10.20 -11.81
N GLN A 12 -13.36 9.36 -10.91
CA GLN A 12 -14.62 9.65 -10.21
C GLN A 12 -14.50 10.91 -9.34
N ALA A 13 -13.31 11.17 -8.79
CA ALA A 13 -13.03 12.36 -8.00
C ALA A 13 -12.96 13.66 -8.83
N THR A 14 -12.96 13.60 -10.17
CA THR A 14 -13.06 14.81 -11.01
C THR A 14 -14.49 15.13 -11.45
N CYS A 15 -15.50 14.44 -10.88
CA CYS A 15 -16.92 14.53 -11.26
C CYS A 15 -17.16 14.56 -12.79
N PRO A 16 -16.67 13.55 -13.52
CA PRO A 16 -16.66 13.56 -14.97
C PRO A 16 -18.10 13.50 -15.51
N PRO A 17 -18.34 14.04 -16.72
CA PRO A 17 -19.64 13.90 -17.37
C PRO A 17 -19.99 12.43 -17.61
N VAL A 18 -21.29 12.16 -17.79
CA VAL A 18 -21.86 10.81 -17.93
C VAL A 18 -21.54 10.17 -19.31
N SER A 19 -20.26 10.04 -19.73
CA SER A 19 -19.84 9.35 -20.98
C SER A 19 -18.35 8.95 -21.00
N PRO A 20 -17.83 8.28 -22.06
CA PRO A 20 -17.81 6.84 -22.26
C PRO A 20 -16.61 6.14 -21.57
N HIS A 21 -16.47 6.25 -20.24
CA HIS A 21 -15.52 5.37 -19.50
C HIS A 21 -15.98 3.90 -19.41
N ARG A 22 -16.95 3.49 -20.23
CA ARG A 22 -17.49 2.13 -20.27
C ARG A 22 -16.40 1.10 -20.60
N SER A 23 -15.46 1.44 -21.49
CA SER A 23 -14.36 0.54 -21.86
C SER A 23 -13.45 0.25 -20.66
N LEU A 24 -13.09 1.27 -19.88
CA LEU A 24 -12.23 1.12 -18.69
C LEU A 24 -12.89 0.32 -17.58
N VAL A 25 -14.18 0.55 -17.35
CA VAL A 25 -14.98 -0.26 -16.41
C VAL A 25 -15.01 -1.73 -16.85
N THR A 26 -15.18 -1.99 -18.15
CA THR A 26 -15.16 -3.36 -18.69
C THR A 26 -13.79 -4.02 -18.50
N TRP A 27 -12.70 -3.29 -18.77
CA TRP A 27 -11.34 -3.77 -18.51
C TRP A 27 -11.10 -4.06 -17.02
N LEU A 28 -11.60 -3.21 -16.12
CA LEU A 28 -11.46 -3.48 -14.69
C LEU A 28 -12.22 -4.73 -14.27
N LYS A 29 -13.43 -4.94 -14.79
CA LYS A 29 -14.18 -6.19 -14.56
C LYS A 29 -13.42 -7.40 -15.09
N TYR A 30 -12.87 -7.32 -16.30
CA TYR A 30 -12.08 -8.39 -16.90
C TYR A 30 -10.89 -8.76 -16.01
N HIS A 31 -10.06 -7.80 -15.62
CA HIS A 31 -8.90 -8.08 -14.76
C HIS A 31 -9.28 -8.59 -13.37
N LEU A 32 -10.39 -8.12 -12.80
CA LEU A 32 -10.89 -8.61 -11.53
C LEU A 32 -11.37 -10.07 -11.62
N GLU A 33 -11.94 -10.47 -12.75
CA GLU A 33 -12.31 -11.87 -13.02
C GLU A 33 -11.07 -12.76 -13.26
N GLU A 34 -10.01 -12.23 -13.88
CA GLU A 34 -8.72 -12.92 -13.98
C GLU A 34 -8.11 -13.14 -12.58
N ASP A 35 -8.10 -12.10 -11.73
CA ASP A 35 -7.65 -12.19 -10.35
C ASP A 35 -8.48 -13.19 -9.53
N TRP A 36 -9.79 -13.22 -9.72
CA TRP A 36 -10.68 -14.21 -9.11
C TRP A 36 -10.35 -15.64 -9.56
N THR A 37 -10.18 -15.84 -10.87
CA THR A 37 -9.82 -17.14 -11.44
C THR A 37 -8.46 -17.61 -10.91
N GLY A 38 -7.47 -16.72 -10.84
CA GLY A 38 -6.18 -16.98 -10.22
C GLY A 38 -6.33 -17.38 -8.75
N SER A 39 -7.18 -16.68 -7.99
CA SER A 39 -7.46 -17.00 -6.59
C SER A 39 -8.06 -18.38 -6.36
N ARG A 40 -8.85 -18.87 -7.32
CA ARG A 40 -9.39 -20.24 -7.28
C ARG A 40 -8.33 -21.29 -7.62
N ARG A 41 -7.45 -21.00 -8.58
CA ARG A 41 -6.42 -21.93 -9.04
C ARG A 41 -5.24 -22.04 -8.09
N HIS A 42 -4.77 -20.91 -7.55
CA HIS A 42 -3.53 -20.82 -6.78
C HIS A 42 -3.77 -20.58 -5.28
N GLY A 43 -5.02 -20.33 -4.86
CA GLY A 43 -5.35 -20.00 -3.48
C GLY A 43 -5.15 -18.52 -3.11
N HIS A 44 -4.66 -17.70 -4.04
CA HIS A 44 -4.47 -16.24 -3.90
C HIS A 44 -4.67 -15.52 -5.25
N PRO A 45 -5.06 -14.24 -5.27
CA PRO A 45 -5.16 -13.46 -6.51
C PRO A 45 -3.87 -13.46 -7.32
N LEU A 46 -3.95 -13.19 -8.63
CA LEU A 46 -2.76 -12.98 -9.47
C LEU A 46 -1.99 -11.74 -8.99
N THR A 47 -2.72 -10.73 -8.52
CA THR A 47 -2.18 -9.53 -7.91
C THR A 47 -2.01 -9.68 -6.38
N SER A 48 -2.88 -9.04 -5.60
CA SER A 48 -2.98 -9.14 -4.14
C SER A 48 -4.43 -8.87 -3.72
N TYR A 49 -4.82 -9.25 -2.50
CA TYR A 49 -6.15 -8.91 -2.00
C TYR A 49 -6.37 -7.40 -1.84
N TYR A 50 -5.30 -6.62 -1.68
CA TYR A 50 -5.37 -5.16 -1.71
C TYR A 50 -5.86 -4.67 -3.08
N GLN A 51 -5.19 -5.08 -4.17
CA GLN A 51 -5.57 -4.68 -5.52
C GLN A 51 -6.94 -5.25 -5.93
N TYR A 52 -7.26 -6.46 -5.48
CA TYR A 52 -8.57 -7.08 -5.68
C TYR A 52 -9.67 -6.25 -5.02
N GLY A 53 -9.52 -5.92 -3.73
CA GLY A 53 -10.44 -5.08 -2.98
C GLY A 53 -10.59 -3.70 -3.62
N LEU A 54 -9.49 -3.13 -4.09
CA LEU A 54 -9.48 -1.84 -4.78
C LEU A 54 -10.29 -1.89 -6.09
N GLY A 55 -10.20 -2.98 -6.84
CA GLY A 55 -11.03 -3.21 -8.02
C GLY A 55 -12.52 -3.28 -7.70
N VAL A 56 -12.90 -3.98 -6.63
CA VAL A 56 -14.30 -4.03 -6.17
C VAL A 56 -14.78 -2.64 -5.73
N LEU A 57 -13.96 -1.91 -4.97
CA LEU A 57 -14.26 -0.55 -4.53
C LEU A 57 -14.47 0.39 -5.72
N ALA A 58 -13.53 0.41 -6.68
CA ALA A 58 -13.62 1.25 -7.86
C ALA A 58 -14.87 0.94 -8.70
N LEU A 59 -15.23 -0.34 -8.89
CA LEU A 59 -16.48 -0.70 -9.57
C LEU A 59 -17.71 -0.20 -8.79
N CYS A 60 -17.69 -0.32 -7.47
CA CYS A 60 -18.79 0.13 -6.63
C CYS A 60 -19.01 1.65 -6.69
N VAL A 61 -17.96 2.46 -6.59
CA VAL A 61 -18.12 3.94 -6.64
C VAL A 61 -18.68 4.41 -7.98
N HIS A 62 -18.37 3.68 -9.06
CA HIS A 62 -18.92 3.88 -10.42
C HIS A 62 -20.35 3.30 -10.61
N HIS A 63 -21.01 2.90 -9.51
CA HIS A 63 -22.34 2.27 -9.53
C HIS A 63 -22.40 0.99 -10.38
N LYS A 64 -21.33 0.19 -10.40
CA LYS A 64 -21.26 -1.05 -11.18
C LYS A 64 -21.36 -2.27 -10.28
N ARG A 65 -22.28 -3.17 -10.63
CA ARG A 65 -22.41 -4.47 -9.97
C ARG A 65 -21.18 -5.34 -10.25
N VAL A 66 -20.78 -6.05 -9.20
CA VAL A 66 -19.73 -7.07 -9.21
C VAL A 66 -20.40 -8.42 -8.98
N ARG A 67 -19.88 -9.48 -9.60
CA ARG A 67 -20.42 -10.83 -9.45
C ARG A 67 -20.30 -11.30 -8.00
N GLU A 68 -21.33 -11.97 -7.48
CA GLU A 68 -21.36 -12.36 -6.06
C GLU A 68 -20.17 -13.26 -5.66
N GLU A 69 -19.75 -14.19 -6.53
CA GLU A 69 -18.60 -15.07 -6.27
C GLU A 69 -17.27 -14.29 -6.11
N VAL A 70 -17.12 -13.18 -6.82
CA VAL A 70 -15.96 -12.28 -6.72
C VAL A 70 -15.97 -11.58 -5.36
N ILE A 71 -17.14 -11.15 -4.88
CA ILE A 71 -17.31 -10.53 -3.55
C ILE A 71 -17.09 -11.56 -2.44
N ARG A 72 -17.70 -12.75 -2.55
CA ARG A 72 -17.56 -13.83 -1.57
C ARG A 72 -16.12 -14.30 -1.42
N ARG A 73 -15.30 -14.18 -2.47
CA ARG A 73 -13.86 -14.47 -2.36
C ARG A 73 -13.16 -13.58 -1.34
N LEU A 74 -13.48 -12.28 -1.30
CA LEU A 74 -12.94 -11.36 -0.29
C LEU A 74 -13.45 -11.69 1.12
N LEU A 75 -14.73 -12.04 1.26
CA LEU A 75 -15.30 -12.45 2.56
C LEU A 75 -14.56 -13.66 3.12
N VAL A 76 -14.39 -14.72 2.32
CA VAL A 76 -13.66 -15.93 2.74
C VAL A 76 -12.22 -15.58 3.11
N ALA A 77 -11.55 -14.74 2.32
CA ALA A 77 -10.18 -14.32 2.62
C ALA A 77 -10.09 -13.55 3.95
N GLN A 78 -11.04 -12.65 4.22
CA GLN A 78 -11.10 -11.90 5.47
C GLN A 78 -11.38 -12.80 6.67
N HIS A 79 -12.39 -13.67 6.58
CA HIS A 79 -12.78 -14.57 7.67
C HIS A 79 -11.66 -15.54 8.05
N HIS A 80 -10.88 -16.00 7.07
CA HIS A 80 -9.81 -16.96 7.30
C HIS A 80 -8.46 -16.28 7.62
N GLY A 81 -8.44 -14.94 7.78
CA GLY A 81 -7.20 -14.20 8.06
C GLY A 81 -6.18 -14.24 6.91
N ARG A 82 -6.61 -14.46 5.66
CA ARG A 82 -5.75 -14.66 4.48
C ARG A 82 -5.51 -13.39 3.67
N LEU A 83 -5.82 -12.22 4.21
CA LEU A 83 -5.70 -10.94 3.51
C LEU A 83 -4.26 -10.42 3.41
N GLY A 84 -3.33 -10.93 4.20
CA GLY A 84 -1.92 -10.51 4.13
C GLY A 84 -0.96 -11.60 4.57
N HIS A 85 0.32 -11.27 4.51
CA HIS A 85 1.43 -12.11 4.94
C HIS A 85 2.22 -11.37 6.03
N GLY A 86 2.76 -12.11 7.02
CA GLY A 86 3.74 -11.55 7.96
C GLY A 86 3.22 -10.59 9.04
N GLY A 87 1.92 -10.63 9.37
CA GLY A 87 1.41 -10.09 10.64
C GLY A 87 0.74 -8.71 10.62
N ASN A 88 0.88 -7.90 9.56
CA ASN A 88 0.19 -6.61 9.50
C ASN A 88 -0.47 -6.37 8.14
N ALA A 89 -1.78 -6.62 8.07
CA ALA A 89 -2.58 -6.53 6.85
C ALA A 89 -3.61 -5.39 6.91
N VAL A 90 -3.35 -4.35 7.72
CA VAL A 90 -4.28 -3.23 7.98
C VAL A 90 -4.71 -2.58 6.66
N ASP A 91 -3.78 -2.29 5.76
CA ASP A 91 -4.04 -1.65 4.46
C ASP A 91 -5.00 -2.50 3.62
N THR A 92 -4.76 -3.81 3.56
CA THR A 92 -5.59 -4.73 2.78
C THR A 92 -6.97 -4.90 3.41
N LYS A 93 -7.03 -5.08 4.73
CA LYS A 93 -8.29 -5.13 5.47
C LYS A 93 -9.10 -3.85 5.26
N ALA A 94 -8.45 -2.69 5.25
CA ALA A 94 -9.11 -1.41 5.09
C ALA A 94 -9.73 -1.24 3.71
N VAL A 95 -8.98 -1.50 2.64
CA VAL A 95 -9.51 -1.44 1.27
C VAL A 95 -10.68 -2.42 1.08
N VAL A 96 -10.59 -3.62 1.64
CA VAL A 96 -11.69 -4.60 1.59
C VAL A 96 -12.91 -4.11 2.38
N ALA A 97 -12.71 -3.55 3.59
CA ALA A 97 -13.79 -2.99 4.38
C ALA A 97 -14.48 -1.79 3.70
N LEU A 98 -13.71 -0.92 3.05
CA LEU A 98 -14.25 0.17 2.23
C LEU A 98 -15.09 -0.41 1.07
N ALA A 99 -14.58 -1.41 0.34
CA ALA A 99 -15.32 -2.06 -0.74
C ALA A 99 -16.66 -2.66 -0.24
N PHE A 100 -16.66 -3.34 0.90
CA PHE A 100 -17.87 -3.91 1.51
C PHE A 100 -18.89 -2.85 1.91
N THR A 101 -18.44 -1.80 2.61
CA THR A 101 -19.28 -0.66 2.98
C THR A 101 -19.87 0.02 1.75
N CYS A 102 -19.09 0.17 0.67
CA CYS A 102 -19.57 0.73 -0.57
C CYS A 102 -20.73 -0.09 -1.15
N LEU A 103 -20.52 -1.41 -1.34
CA LEU A 103 -21.49 -2.31 -1.97
C LEU A 103 -22.82 -2.34 -1.21
N GLU A 104 -22.73 -2.32 0.12
CA GLU A 104 -23.88 -2.26 1.02
C GLU A 104 -24.64 -0.93 0.88
N ARG A 105 -23.96 0.21 1.07
CA ARG A 105 -24.59 1.54 1.01
C ARG A 105 -25.23 1.85 -0.34
N ARG A 106 -24.58 1.41 -1.42
CA ARG A 106 -25.03 1.61 -2.81
C ARG A 106 -26.06 0.59 -3.26
N ARG A 107 -26.45 -0.37 -2.40
CA ARG A 107 -27.46 -1.41 -2.68
C ARG A 107 -27.13 -2.18 -3.97
N LEU A 108 -25.85 -2.50 -4.16
CA LEU A 108 -25.34 -3.19 -5.36
C LEU A 108 -25.38 -4.73 -5.22
N VAL A 109 -25.82 -5.23 -4.07
CA VAL A 109 -25.94 -6.64 -3.71
C VAL A 109 -27.30 -6.95 -3.08
N GLY A 110 -27.68 -8.23 -3.00
CA GLY A 110 -28.89 -8.67 -2.32
C GLY A 110 -28.86 -8.41 -0.82
N THR A 111 -30.03 -8.39 -0.16
CA THR A 111 -30.18 -8.02 1.26
C THR A 111 -29.43 -8.92 2.23
N GLY A 112 -29.40 -10.24 1.98
CA GLY A 112 -28.63 -11.19 2.78
C GLY A 112 -27.14 -10.91 2.74
N LEU A 113 -26.57 -10.83 1.53
CA LEU A 113 -25.16 -10.48 1.35
C LEU A 113 -24.84 -9.09 1.91
N ALA A 114 -25.72 -8.09 1.75
CA ALA A 114 -25.53 -6.77 2.32
C ALA A 114 -25.35 -6.80 3.86
N ALA A 115 -26.09 -7.66 4.57
CA ALA A 115 -25.94 -7.85 6.00
C ALA A 115 -24.59 -8.49 6.37
N GLU A 116 -24.16 -9.52 5.62
CA GLU A 116 -22.83 -10.15 5.76
C GLU A 116 -21.70 -9.12 5.56
N LEU A 117 -21.77 -8.32 4.49
CA LEU A 117 -20.77 -7.28 4.17
C LEU A 117 -20.70 -6.21 5.27
N ARG A 118 -21.85 -5.77 5.79
CA ARG A 118 -21.91 -4.80 6.89
C ARG A 118 -21.25 -5.33 8.16
N ALA A 119 -21.53 -6.58 8.51
CA ALA A 119 -20.92 -7.24 9.67
C ALA A 119 -19.39 -7.38 9.48
N ALA A 120 -18.95 -7.80 8.29
CA ALA A 120 -17.54 -7.93 7.95
C ALA A 120 -16.79 -6.58 8.01
N ALA A 121 -17.37 -5.50 7.50
CA ALA A 121 -16.78 -4.17 7.55
C ALA A 121 -16.66 -3.64 9.00
N ARG A 122 -17.69 -3.85 9.84
CA ARG A 122 -17.65 -3.51 11.27
C ARG A 122 -16.59 -4.32 12.02
N GLY A 123 -16.53 -5.63 11.77
CA GLY A 123 -15.50 -6.48 12.37
C GLY A 123 -14.08 -6.06 11.97
N ALA A 124 -13.87 -5.62 10.73
CA ALA A 124 -12.60 -5.06 10.30
C ALA A 124 -12.27 -3.74 11.03
N SER A 125 -13.26 -2.86 11.21
CA SER A 125 -13.13 -1.62 11.99
C SER A 125 -12.69 -1.90 13.43
N THR A 126 -13.38 -2.81 14.12
CA THR A 126 -13.02 -3.21 15.50
C THR A 126 -11.63 -3.83 15.55
N SER A 127 -11.30 -4.74 14.63
CA SER A 127 -9.96 -5.35 14.55
C SER A 127 -8.84 -4.33 14.32
N MET A 128 -9.11 -3.19 13.66
CA MET A 128 -8.12 -2.12 13.51
C MET A 128 -7.92 -1.33 14.81
N ALA A 129 -8.99 -1.08 15.56
CA ALA A 129 -8.89 -0.46 16.87
C ALA A 129 -8.12 -1.35 17.86
N GLU A 130 -8.30 -2.67 17.80
CA GLU A 130 -7.63 -3.64 18.68
C GLU A 130 -6.11 -3.73 18.46
N VAL A 131 -5.61 -3.44 17.25
CA VAL A 131 -4.18 -3.49 16.92
C VAL A 131 -3.51 -2.11 17.03
N GLN A 132 -4.19 -1.11 17.59
CA GLN A 132 -3.62 0.19 17.84
C GLN A 132 -2.52 0.10 18.91
N GLY A 133 -1.36 0.68 18.62
CA GLY A 133 -0.26 0.83 19.57
C GLY A 133 -0.57 1.85 20.66
N ALA A 134 0.22 1.83 21.73
CA ALA A 134 0.11 2.83 22.80
C ALA A 134 0.42 4.27 22.33
N ASP A 135 1.11 4.40 21.21
CA ASP A 135 1.40 5.63 20.47
C ASP A 135 0.24 6.09 19.57
N GLY A 136 -0.89 5.37 19.56
CA GLY A 136 -2.05 5.66 18.73
C GLY A 136 -1.92 5.18 17.28
N VAL A 137 -0.77 4.64 16.88
CA VAL A 137 -0.52 4.15 15.52
C VAL A 137 -1.26 2.84 15.27
N ILE A 138 -1.94 2.71 14.13
CA ILE A 138 -2.66 1.49 13.76
C ILE A 138 -1.86 0.71 12.73
N GLY A 139 -1.21 -0.36 13.21
CA GLY A 139 -0.32 -1.18 12.41
C GLY A 139 1.06 -0.52 12.24
N ASN A 140 1.16 0.46 11.34
CA ASN A 140 2.31 1.36 11.23
C ASN A 140 1.81 2.75 10.81
N ILE A 141 2.70 3.75 10.77
CA ILE A 141 2.27 5.11 10.48
C ILE A 141 1.62 5.24 9.09
N TYR A 142 2.11 4.52 8.08
CA TYR A 142 1.56 4.51 6.71
C TYR A 142 0.23 3.75 6.57
N SER A 143 -0.03 2.78 7.45
CA SER A 143 -1.31 2.05 7.49
C SER A 143 -2.39 2.80 8.28
N THR A 144 -2.00 3.72 9.16
CA THR A 144 -2.93 4.49 10.02
C THR A 144 -3.99 5.28 9.22
N PRO A 145 -3.66 6.01 8.13
CA PRO A 145 -4.66 6.68 7.30
C PRO A 145 -5.71 5.73 6.73
N TRP A 146 -5.34 4.51 6.37
CA TRP A 146 -6.29 3.52 5.86
C TRP A 146 -7.31 3.10 6.93
N ALA A 147 -6.87 2.90 8.17
CA ALA A 147 -7.76 2.62 9.28
C ALA A 147 -8.71 3.80 9.58
N LEU A 148 -8.19 5.03 9.56
CA LEU A 148 -8.99 6.23 9.73
C LEU A 148 -10.08 6.38 8.65
N GLN A 149 -9.76 6.07 7.38
CA GLN A 149 -10.77 6.03 6.32
C GLN A 149 -11.87 5.00 6.60
N VAL A 150 -11.53 3.84 7.16
CA VAL A 150 -12.53 2.83 7.54
C VAL A 150 -13.41 3.34 8.67
N PHE A 151 -12.85 3.96 9.71
CA PHE A 151 -13.63 4.53 10.81
C PHE A 151 -14.62 5.60 10.33
N LEU A 152 -14.20 6.47 9.41
CA LEU A 152 -15.07 7.45 8.76
C LEU A 152 -16.18 6.74 7.94
N ALA A 153 -15.78 5.75 7.14
CA ALA A 153 -16.69 5.01 6.28
C ALA A 153 -17.70 4.17 7.05
N THR A 154 -17.37 3.61 8.22
CA THR A 154 -18.29 2.78 9.02
C THR A 154 -19.11 3.60 10.02
N GLY A 155 -18.77 4.88 10.21
CA GLY A 155 -19.33 5.75 11.25
C GLY A 155 -18.72 5.52 12.64
N ALA A 156 -17.71 4.67 12.74
CA ALA A 156 -17.02 4.35 13.99
C ALA A 156 -16.18 5.52 14.53
N CYS A 157 -15.90 6.56 13.72
CA CYS A 157 -15.20 7.76 14.17
C CYS A 157 -15.88 8.50 15.35
N GLN A 158 -17.18 8.28 15.57
CA GLN A 158 -17.93 8.89 16.67
C GLN A 158 -17.91 8.05 17.95
N THR A 159 -17.62 6.75 17.84
CA THR A 159 -17.80 5.79 18.93
C THR A 159 -16.49 5.15 19.38
N GLU A 160 -15.50 5.04 18.51
CA GLU A 160 -14.21 4.41 18.78
C GLU A 160 -13.19 5.46 19.27
N PRO A 161 -12.73 5.39 20.53
CA PRO A 161 -11.67 6.28 21.02
C PRO A 161 -10.39 6.19 20.19
N ALA A 162 -10.16 5.02 19.59
CA ALA A 162 -9.04 4.75 18.71
C ALA A 162 -8.94 5.74 17.53
N PHE A 163 -10.07 6.25 17.04
CA PHE A 163 -10.07 7.25 15.96
C PHE A 163 -9.35 8.54 16.37
N GLY A 164 -9.67 9.08 17.55
CA GLY A 164 -9.06 10.31 18.04
C GLY A 164 -7.56 10.15 18.31
N GLN A 165 -7.16 9.01 18.89
CA GLN A 165 -5.76 8.69 19.15
C GLN A 165 -4.96 8.50 17.86
N ALA A 166 -5.53 7.80 16.87
CA ALA A 166 -4.90 7.62 15.56
C ALA A 166 -4.79 8.92 14.78
N MET A 167 -5.78 9.82 14.88
CA MET A 167 -5.71 11.14 14.28
C MET A 167 -4.61 11.99 14.93
N ALA A 168 -4.48 11.95 16.26
CA ALA A 168 -3.39 12.65 16.95
C ALA A 168 -2.02 12.12 16.52
N ALA A 169 -1.83 10.79 16.51
CA ALA A 169 -0.60 10.15 16.05
C ALA A 169 -0.26 10.51 14.60
N LEU A 170 -1.27 10.54 13.72
CA LEU A 170 -1.10 10.95 12.33
C LEU A 170 -0.61 12.41 12.21
N LEU A 171 -1.21 13.33 12.97
CA LEU A 171 -0.85 14.76 12.96
C LEU A 171 0.57 15.00 13.49
N GLU A 172 0.96 14.28 14.54
CA GLU A 172 2.31 14.33 15.12
C GLU A 172 3.39 13.81 14.15
N ASN A 173 3.03 12.91 13.24
CA ASN A 173 3.95 12.27 12.30
C ASN A 173 3.72 12.67 10.83
N LEU A 174 3.14 13.85 10.57
CA LEU A 174 2.85 14.31 9.20
C LEU A 174 4.10 14.39 8.30
N GLU A 175 5.27 14.65 8.88
CA GLU A 175 6.55 14.67 8.18
C GLU A 175 6.91 13.33 7.53
N ALA A 176 6.38 12.20 8.02
CA ALA A 176 6.57 10.89 7.42
C ALA A 176 5.90 10.78 6.03
N PHE A 177 4.97 11.66 5.69
CA PHE A 177 4.18 11.65 4.45
C PHE A 177 4.72 12.63 3.39
N GLY A 178 6.04 12.71 3.26
CA GLY A 178 6.70 13.68 2.37
C GLY A 178 6.59 13.43 0.87
N THR A 179 5.98 12.33 0.41
CA THR A 179 5.82 12.05 -1.04
C THR A 179 4.38 12.28 -1.48
N ALA A 180 4.18 12.58 -2.76
CA ALA A 180 2.83 12.72 -3.33
C ALA A 180 1.97 11.46 -3.08
N ALA A 181 2.58 10.27 -3.14
CA ALA A 181 1.88 9.01 -2.96
C ALA A 181 1.43 8.76 -1.52
N THR A 182 2.25 9.12 -0.53
CA THR A 182 1.92 8.98 0.89
C THR A 182 0.96 10.08 1.33
N MET A 183 1.16 11.32 0.86
CA MET A 183 0.26 12.44 1.12
C MET A 183 -1.15 12.21 0.55
N ALA A 184 -1.27 11.63 -0.65
CA ALA A 184 -2.56 11.30 -1.25
C ALA A 184 -3.40 10.29 -0.43
N GLN A 185 -2.78 9.53 0.48
CA GLN A 185 -3.49 8.63 1.38
C GLN A 185 -4.00 9.34 2.64
N VAL A 186 -3.33 10.42 3.05
CA VAL A 186 -3.59 11.19 4.26
C VAL A 186 -4.63 12.29 4.04
N LEU A 187 -4.53 13.03 2.93
CA LEU A 187 -5.38 14.18 2.65
C LEU A 187 -6.90 13.92 2.79
N PRO A 188 -7.46 12.80 2.30
CA PRO A 188 -8.88 12.52 2.52
C PRO A 188 -9.24 12.51 4.00
N VAL A 189 -8.43 11.86 4.83
CA VAL A 189 -8.68 11.72 6.26
C VAL A 189 -8.57 13.05 6.99
N LEU A 190 -7.59 13.89 6.63
CA LEU A 190 -7.46 15.24 7.17
C LEU A 190 -8.69 16.11 6.83
N HIS A 191 -9.34 15.83 5.71
CA HIS A 191 -10.60 16.46 5.34
C HIS A 191 -11.86 15.75 5.89
N GLY A 192 -11.69 14.75 6.76
CA GLY A 192 -12.81 13.97 7.31
C GLY A 192 -13.53 13.11 6.27
N ARG A 193 -12.81 12.70 5.21
CA ARG A 193 -13.31 11.92 4.08
C ARG A 193 -12.60 10.58 3.94
N SER A 194 -13.24 9.70 3.18
CA SER A 194 -12.75 8.40 2.76
C SER A 194 -12.90 8.25 1.24
N TYR A 195 -12.30 7.21 0.67
CA TYR A 195 -12.54 6.86 -0.73
C TYR A 195 -14.01 6.51 -1.05
N LEU A 196 -14.90 6.36 -0.06
CA LEU A 196 -16.33 6.19 -0.34
C LEU A 196 -17.03 7.48 -0.71
N ASP A 197 -16.52 8.61 -0.25
CA ASP A 197 -17.18 9.91 -0.42
C ASP A 197 -17.20 10.35 -1.89
N ILE A 198 -16.20 9.94 -2.69
CA ILE A 198 -16.14 10.22 -4.13
C ILE A 198 -17.35 9.64 -4.89
N ALA A 199 -18.00 8.62 -4.33
CA ALA A 199 -19.10 7.93 -4.97
C ALA A 199 -20.36 8.82 -5.09
N SER A 200 -20.47 9.85 -4.24
CA SER A 200 -21.56 10.84 -4.20
C SER A 200 -21.06 12.27 -4.14
N MET A 201 -19.79 12.49 -4.50
CA MET A 201 -19.18 13.81 -4.47
C MET A 201 -19.72 14.70 -5.58
N HIS A 202 -19.89 15.98 -5.26
CA HIS A 202 -20.24 17.03 -6.21
C HIS A 202 -19.09 18.01 -6.24
N CYS A 203 -18.45 18.14 -7.40
CA CYS A 203 -17.31 19.03 -7.57
C CYS A 203 -17.84 20.46 -7.66
N GLN A 204 -17.25 21.32 -6.84
CA GLN A 204 -17.46 22.76 -6.89
C GLN A 204 -16.18 23.42 -7.38
N GLU A 205 -16.30 24.65 -7.89
CA GLU A 205 -15.10 25.44 -8.17
C GLU A 205 -14.41 25.72 -6.83
N GLU A 206 -13.16 25.26 -6.71
CA GLU A 206 -12.31 25.61 -5.58
C GLU A 206 -11.45 26.82 -5.95
N PRO A 207 -11.27 27.78 -5.02
CA PRO A 207 -10.35 28.88 -5.26
C PRO A 207 -8.92 28.34 -5.31
N ASP A 208 -8.21 28.64 -6.39
CA ASP A 208 -6.81 28.23 -6.60
C ASP A 208 -5.89 29.02 -5.66
N THR A 209 -5.85 28.59 -4.40
CA THR A 209 -5.15 29.27 -3.29
C THR A 209 -3.79 28.66 -2.99
N LEU A 210 -3.41 27.57 -3.66
CA LEU A 210 -2.12 26.91 -3.48
C LEU A 210 -1.03 27.67 -4.22
N THR A 211 -0.21 28.41 -3.49
CA THR A 211 0.99 29.03 -4.02
C THR A 211 2.17 28.08 -3.88
N PRO A 212 2.93 27.79 -4.95
CA PRO A 212 4.20 27.09 -4.84
C PRO A 212 5.11 27.81 -3.84
N LEU A 213 5.64 27.06 -2.88
CA LEU A 213 6.72 27.57 -2.03
C LEU A 213 8.02 27.35 -2.79
N ASP A 214 8.79 28.42 -2.98
CA ASP A 214 10.20 28.31 -3.35
C ASP A 214 10.96 27.79 -2.13
N ILE A 215 10.95 26.47 -1.98
CA ILE A 215 11.76 25.80 -0.96
C ILE A 215 13.19 25.79 -1.50
N GLU A 216 14.07 26.56 -0.86
CA GLU A 216 15.50 26.41 -1.12
C GLU A 216 15.88 24.94 -0.96
N PRO A 217 16.60 24.34 -1.92
CA PRO A 217 17.01 22.95 -1.80
C PRO A 217 17.76 22.80 -0.48
N LEU A 218 17.33 21.82 0.33
CA LEU A 218 17.99 21.49 1.60
C LEU A 218 19.49 21.45 1.36
N ALA A 219 20.24 22.22 2.15
CA ALA A 219 21.70 22.26 2.04
C ALA A 219 22.24 20.83 1.99
N GLU A 220 23.12 20.56 1.02
CA GLU A 220 23.80 19.26 0.94
C GLU A 220 24.42 18.97 2.31
N VAL A 221 23.95 17.91 2.97
CA VAL A 221 24.54 17.49 4.25
C VAL A 221 25.97 17.06 3.94
N PRO A 222 26.99 17.84 4.36
CA PRO A 222 28.37 17.54 3.99
C PRO A 222 28.79 16.25 4.70
N GLY A 223 29.46 15.36 3.96
CA GLY A 223 30.07 14.16 4.53
C GLY A 223 29.68 12.88 3.83
N ASN A 224 30.36 11.81 4.24
CA ASN A 224 30.13 10.45 3.80
C ASN A 224 29.69 9.61 4.99
N LYS A 225 28.90 8.58 4.70
CA LYS A 225 28.57 7.50 5.61
C LYS A 225 28.97 6.18 4.99
N THR A 226 29.20 5.18 5.83
CA THR A 226 29.44 3.80 5.41
C THR A 226 28.31 2.93 5.94
N VAL A 227 27.59 2.28 5.02
CA VAL A 227 26.48 1.38 5.35
C VAL A 227 26.93 -0.03 5.05
N GLN A 228 26.68 -0.97 5.96
CA GLN A 228 26.91 -2.39 5.66
C GLN A 228 25.73 -2.91 4.84
N LEU A 229 25.98 -3.26 3.57
CA LEU A 229 24.95 -3.82 2.69
C LEU A 229 25.09 -5.34 2.65
N VAL A 230 24.00 -6.03 2.99
CA VAL A 230 23.92 -7.49 2.98
C VAL A 230 22.82 -7.92 2.01
N VAL A 231 23.11 -8.91 1.16
CA VAL A 231 22.11 -9.56 0.30
C VAL A 231 21.99 -11.01 0.71
N GLU A 232 20.77 -11.42 1.07
CA GLU A 232 20.47 -12.77 1.54
C GLU A 232 19.47 -13.47 0.63
N CYS A 233 19.69 -14.77 0.44
CA CYS A 233 18.70 -15.66 -0.14
C CYS A 233 18.52 -16.90 0.74
N PRO A 234 17.63 -16.85 1.75
CA PRO A 234 17.35 -17.98 2.63
C PRO A 234 16.45 -19.05 2.00
N LEU A 235 16.21 -19.01 0.69
CA LEU A 235 15.30 -19.92 0.01
C LEU A 235 15.98 -21.26 -0.31
N PRO A 236 15.25 -22.39 -0.31
CA PRO A 236 15.84 -23.73 -0.45
C PRO A 236 16.65 -23.96 -1.73
N TRP A 237 16.38 -23.17 -2.78
CA TRP A 237 17.05 -23.28 -4.08
C TRP A 237 18.26 -22.35 -4.22
N CYS A 238 18.59 -21.58 -3.19
CA CYS A 238 19.81 -20.76 -3.16
C CYS A 238 20.97 -21.57 -2.56
N TYR A 239 22.04 -21.70 -3.33
CA TYR A 239 23.25 -22.44 -2.93
C TYR A 239 24.05 -21.69 -1.86
N GLU A 240 23.99 -20.36 -1.86
CA GLU A 240 24.63 -19.49 -0.88
C GLU A 240 23.57 -18.64 -0.18
N LEU A 241 23.56 -18.68 1.16
CA LEU A 241 22.60 -17.94 1.99
C LEU A 241 22.88 -16.44 1.99
N ARG A 242 24.16 -16.06 1.93
CA ARG A 242 24.64 -14.68 1.98
C ARG A 242 25.44 -14.41 0.70
N LEU A 243 24.79 -13.73 -0.23
CA LEU A 243 25.28 -13.49 -1.58
C LEU A 243 26.16 -12.24 -1.68
N TYR A 244 25.99 -11.33 -0.72
CA TYR A 244 26.75 -10.08 -0.64
C TYR A 244 26.88 -9.63 0.81
N ASP A 245 28.05 -9.13 1.17
CA ASP A 245 28.31 -8.56 2.50
C ASP A 245 29.48 -7.58 2.41
N ARG A 246 29.19 -6.31 2.12
CA ARG A 246 30.23 -5.29 1.95
C ARG A 246 29.85 -3.96 2.59
N PRO A 247 30.84 -3.24 3.15
CA PRO A 247 30.67 -1.83 3.49
C PRO A 247 30.59 -1.00 2.21
N VAL A 248 29.57 -0.15 2.12
CA VAL A 248 29.33 0.73 0.97
C VAL A 248 29.41 2.19 1.43
N PRO A 249 30.46 2.94 1.02
CA PRO A 249 30.51 4.37 1.23
C PRO A 249 29.49 5.09 0.33
N ALA A 250 28.73 6.02 0.91
CA ALA A 250 27.76 6.85 0.20
C ALA A 250 27.73 8.26 0.82
N PRO A 251 27.23 9.28 0.09
CA PRO A 251 26.97 10.58 0.68
C PRO A 251 26.09 10.49 1.93
N ALA A 252 26.30 11.35 2.93
CA ALA A 252 25.55 11.33 4.19
C ALA A 252 24.03 11.36 3.96
N ALA A 253 23.57 12.16 3.01
CA ALA A 253 22.17 12.28 2.64
C ALA A 253 21.62 11.11 1.81
N ALA A 254 22.43 10.15 1.35
CA ALA A 254 21.97 9.11 0.42
C ALA A 254 20.81 8.27 0.98
N SER A 255 19.80 8.00 0.16
CA SER A 255 18.78 6.98 0.45
C SER A 255 19.34 5.57 0.19
N LEU A 256 18.60 4.53 0.55
CA LEU A 256 18.96 3.15 0.22
C LEU A 256 19.15 2.96 -1.29
N LEU A 257 18.37 3.62 -2.15
CA LEU A 257 18.59 3.63 -3.59
C LEU A 257 19.97 4.20 -3.95
N GLY A 258 20.38 5.30 -3.30
CA GLY A 258 21.72 5.87 -3.45
C GLY A 258 22.82 4.91 -2.98
N VAL A 259 22.60 4.15 -1.91
CA VAL A 259 23.51 3.10 -1.45
C VAL A 259 23.62 1.96 -2.47
N LEU A 260 22.51 1.53 -3.08
CA LEU A 260 22.52 0.50 -4.13
C LEU A 260 23.24 0.98 -5.39
N GLN A 261 23.07 2.25 -5.77
CA GLN A 261 23.80 2.87 -6.87
C GLN A 261 25.30 2.96 -6.57
N ALA A 262 25.68 3.33 -5.34
CA ALA A 262 27.09 3.35 -4.92
C ALA A 262 27.71 1.94 -4.94
N ALA A 263 26.99 0.92 -4.46
CA ALA A 263 27.43 -0.47 -4.53
C ALA A 263 27.65 -0.93 -5.98
N ALA A 264 26.71 -0.62 -6.88
CA ALA A 264 26.83 -0.93 -8.31
C ALA A 264 27.98 -0.17 -9.00
N ALA A 265 28.33 1.03 -8.52
CA ALA A 265 29.47 1.79 -9.04
C ALA A 265 30.81 1.27 -8.52
N LEU A 266 30.86 0.79 -7.28
CA LEU A 266 32.05 0.21 -6.66
C LEU A 266 32.42 -1.14 -7.27
N GLU A 267 31.42 -1.99 -7.53
CA GLU A 267 31.61 -3.32 -8.11
C GLU A 267 30.71 -3.53 -9.35
N PRO A 268 30.96 -2.87 -10.50
CA PRO A 268 30.05 -2.90 -11.66
C PRO A 268 29.85 -4.27 -12.31
N HIS A 269 30.80 -5.18 -12.10
CA HIS A 269 30.74 -6.55 -12.60
C HIS A 269 29.99 -7.49 -11.64
N ASP A 270 30.11 -7.25 -10.33
CA ASP A 270 29.63 -8.17 -9.29
C ASP A 270 28.29 -7.73 -8.70
N PHE A 271 28.05 -6.42 -8.54
CA PHE A 271 26.81 -5.89 -7.98
C PHE A 271 25.92 -5.22 -9.06
N LYS A 272 24.75 -5.82 -9.32
CA LYS A 272 23.72 -5.25 -10.19
C LYS A 272 22.35 -5.37 -9.55
N PHE A 273 21.52 -4.36 -9.74
CA PHE A 273 20.14 -4.38 -9.29
C PHE A 273 19.23 -3.72 -10.33
N HIS A 274 17.94 -4.09 -10.30
CA HIS A 274 16.92 -3.51 -11.18
C HIS A 274 15.70 -3.11 -10.36
N THR A 275 15.06 -2.04 -10.81
CA THR A 275 13.83 -1.51 -10.21
C THR A 275 12.75 -1.37 -11.25
N GLN A 276 11.50 -1.38 -10.81
CA GLN A 276 10.33 -1.04 -11.61
C GLN A 276 9.64 0.19 -11.03
N ASP A 277 9.29 1.16 -11.87
CA ASP A 277 8.56 2.34 -11.43
C ASP A 277 7.12 1.99 -11.01
N THR A 278 6.75 2.44 -9.81
CA THR A 278 5.40 2.30 -9.27
C THR A 278 4.85 3.65 -8.81
N PRO A 279 3.53 3.79 -8.60
CA PRO A 279 2.96 5.00 -8.00
C PRO A 279 3.57 5.35 -6.62
N GLN A 280 4.17 4.38 -5.92
CA GLN A 280 4.82 4.54 -4.63
C GLN A 280 6.33 4.81 -4.75
N GLY A 281 6.88 4.89 -5.95
CA GLY A 281 8.32 5.01 -6.21
C GLY A 281 8.94 3.74 -6.81
N PRO A 282 10.28 3.68 -6.93
CA PRO A 282 10.99 2.56 -7.54
C PRO A 282 10.90 1.32 -6.63
N PHE A 283 10.33 0.25 -7.16
CA PHE A 283 10.19 -1.04 -6.49
C PHE A 283 11.35 -1.97 -6.89
N LEU A 284 12.05 -2.53 -5.91
CA LEU A 284 13.21 -3.40 -6.14
C LEU A 284 12.77 -4.77 -6.67
N THR A 285 13.13 -5.10 -7.91
CA THR A 285 12.71 -6.35 -8.58
C THR A 285 13.84 -7.36 -8.70
N GLN A 286 15.09 -6.91 -8.82
CA GLN A 286 16.23 -7.80 -9.03
C GLN A 286 17.46 -7.33 -8.28
N VAL A 287 18.22 -8.26 -7.69
CA VAL A 287 19.51 -7.99 -7.03
C VAL A 287 20.45 -9.16 -7.35
N LEU A 288 21.69 -8.88 -7.76
CA LEU A 288 22.69 -9.89 -8.16
C LEU A 288 22.18 -10.89 -9.21
N GLY A 289 21.36 -10.41 -10.15
CA GLY A 289 20.76 -11.26 -11.18
C GLY A 289 19.56 -12.10 -10.69
N LEU A 290 19.26 -12.14 -9.39
CA LEU A 290 18.11 -12.85 -8.83
C LEU A 290 16.86 -11.98 -8.88
N GLU A 291 15.88 -12.42 -9.66
CA GLU A 291 14.62 -11.72 -9.89
C GLU A 291 13.52 -12.21 -8.93
N ALA A 292 12.90 -11.27 -8.23
CA ALA A 292 11.69 -11.48 -7.48
C ALA A 292 10.51 -11.65 -8.45
N ARG A 293 9.74 -12.73 -8.29
CA ARG A 293 8.64 -13.08 -9.19
C ARG A 293 7.34 -13.19 -8.43
N GLN A 294 6.34 -12.46 -8.90
CA GLN A 294 5.01 -12.45 -8.30
C GLN A 294 4.31 -13.81 -8.43
N GLU A 295 4.51 -14.53 -9.55
CA GLU A 295 3.92 -15.84 -9.80
C GLU A 295 4.44 -16.90 -8.80
N LYS A 296 5.68 -16.71 -8.34
CA LYS A 296 6.31 -17.57 -7.35
C LYS A 296 6.12 -17.08 -5.90
N ARG A 297 5.55 -15.87 -5.74
CA ARG A 297 5.35 -15.17 -4.46
C ARG A 297 6.65 -14.82 -3.76
N ASN A 298 7.64 -14.31 -4.50
CA ASN A 298 8.95 -13.90 -3.98
C ASN A 298 9.16 -12.40 -4.17
N TYR A 299 9.72 -11.73 -3.17
CA TYR A 299 10.00 -10.29 -3.15
C TYR A 299 11.30 -10.00 -2.42
N TRP A 300 11.90 -8.85 -2.75
CA TRP A 300 13.02 -8.32 -1.98
C TRP A 300 12.48 -7.58 -0.76
N GLN A 301 12.56 -8.24 0.40
CA GLN A 301 12.27 -7.65 1.69
C GLN A 301 13.43 -6.76 2.12
N LEU A 302 13.11 -5.53 2.50
CA LEU A 302 14.07 -4.56 3.00
C LEU A 302 14.08 -4.59 4.52
N LEU A 303 15.24 -4.79 5.13
CA LEU A 303 15.38 -4.90 6.59
C LEU A 303 16.56 -4.04 7.07
N THR A 304 16.47 -3.59 8.31
CA THR A 304 17.63 -3.18 9.09
C THR A 304 17.98 -4.28 10.10
N ALA A 305 19.26 -4.48 10.37
CA ALA A 305 19.71 -5.52 11.29
C ALA A 305 19.11 -5.33 12.70
N PRO A 306 18.79 -6.43 13.41
CA PRO A 306 19.04 -7.82 13.02
C PRO A 306 17.98 -8.38 12.05
N ASN A 307 16.74 -7.90 12.07
CA ASN A 307 15.63 -8.46 11.26
C ASN A 307 14.40 -7.54 11.21
N THR A 308 14.56 -6.22 11.33
CA THR A 308 13.45 -5.28 11.41
C THR A 308 13.05 -4.81 10.01
N PRO A 309 11.82 -5.09 9.53
CA PRO A 309 11.37 -4.61 8.21
C PRO A 309 11.34 -3.08 8.15
N LEU A 310 11.84 -2.54 7.04
CA LEU A 310 11.71 -1.12 6.76
C LEU A 310 10.25 -0.77 6.46
N GLN A 311 9.83 0.42 6.90
CA GLN A 311 8.50 0.95 6.64
C GLN A 311 8.44 1.82 5.37
N MET A 312 9.60 2.06 4.74
CA MET A 312 9.78 2.93 3.58
C MET A 312 10.44 2.16 2.42
N GLY A 313 10.22 2.63 1.20
CA GLY A 313 10.88 2.10 0.01
C GLY A 313 12.34 2.53 -0.13
N ILE A 314 13.04 1.96 -1.11
CA ILE A 314 14.47 2.23 -1.36
C ILE A 314 14.76 3.70 -1.66
N ALA A 315 13.83 4.43 -2.28
CA ALA A 315 14.03 5.84 -2.62
C ALA A 315 13.93 6.78 -1.41
N ASP A 316 13.08 6.42 -0.44
CA ASP A 316 12.72 7.30 0.67
C ASP A 316 13.54 7.02 1.93
N TYR A 317 13.85 5.74 2.18
CA TYR A 317 14.58 5.35 3.37
C TYR A 317 16.02 5.86 3.35
N ARG A 318 16.43 6.60 4.38
CA ARG A 318 17.79 7.13 4.53
C ARG A 318 18.49 6.44 5.71
N PRO A 319 19.44 5.53 5.45
CA PRO A 319 20.14 4.82 6.52
C PRO A 319 21.08 5.73 7.30
N GLN A 320 21.36 5.36 8.55
CA GLN A 320 22.36 6.01 9.39
C GLN A 320 23.78 5.49 9.09
N ASP A 321 24.80 6.22 9.54
CA ASP A 321 26.19 5.76 9.44
C ASP A 321 26.41 4.52 10.31
N GLY A 322 27.12 3.52 9.76
CA GLY A 322 27.34 2.22 10.40
C GLY A 322 26.13 1.28 10.42
N GLU A 323 24.97 1.70 9.88
CA GLU A 323 23.79 0.86 9.82
C GLU A 323 24.00 -0.36 8.91
N THR A 324 23.38 -1.49 9.27
CA THR A 324 23.39 -2.70 8.45
C THR A 324 22.02 -2.89 7.78
N LEU A 325 22.01 -2.79 6.46
CA LEU A 325 20.82 -3.01 5.63
C LEU A 325 20.88 -4.38 4.99
N ILE A 326 19.76 -5.10 5.05
CA ILE A 326 19.64 -6.46 4.54
C ILE A 326 18.56 -6.46 3.45
N LEU A 327 18.96 -6.86 2.25
CA LEU A 327 18.07 -7.19 1.14
C LEU A 327 17.86 -8.70 1.15
N ARG A 328 16.71 -9.15 1.61
CA ARG A 328 16.39 -10.58 1.71
C ARG A 328 15.38 -10.98 0.65
N LEU A 329 15.71 -12.00 -0.15
CA LEU A 329 14.71 -12.61 -1.03
C LEU A 329 13.78 -13.49 -0.20
N SER A 330 12.57 -13.00 0.03
CA SER A 330 11.56 -13.63 0.91
C SER A 330 10.39 -14.15 0.08
N GLU A 331 9.71 -15.18 0.60
CA GLU A 331 8.44 -15.70 0.05
C GLU A 331 7.26 -15.27 0.92
N TRP A 332 6.07 -15.07 0.32
CA TRP A 332 4.85 -14.70 1.05
C TRP A 332 3.66 -15.55 0.75
#